data_AF-M9R7N6-F1
#
_entry.id   AF-M9R7N6-F1
#
_cell.length_a   1.000
_cell.length_b   1.000
_cell.length_c   1.000
_cell.angle_alpha   90.00
_cell.angle_beta   90.00
_cell.angle_gamma   90.00
#
_symmetry.space_group_name_H-M   'P 1'
#
loop_
_entity.id
_entity.type
_entity.pdbx_description
1 polymer ?
#
loop_
_entity_poly.entity_id
_entity_poly.type
_entity_poly.pdbx_seq_one_letter_code
_entity_poly.pdbx_strand_id
1 'polypeptide(L)'
;MSEDQNNERVLSAEFVSTLVETYKIPTDRVARFQSNLELYCARFIERRAIATQQGPLTKQRITLAKVSTNAAKFRDFIDTLPDHVRDVIGTATGDFNGEQFDIECGAFETDSMQTPPPVADKAFLNVEILRAQLTLLIQGAEYAQKIELKKPTKGPNIDKDFEDWIANMRLVWRTSTGKAFTRDDYEGAANSLAAEFCVQVCDEVAPDIAEQKVLNAMKKQITRDRQSPYWKN
;
A
#
# COMPACT_ATOMS: atom_id res chain seq x y z
N MET A 1 5.79 16.00 -26.52
CA MET A 1 4.75 15.73 -25.51
C MET A 1 5.51 15.48 -24.22
N SER A 2 5.30 16.34 -23.22
CA SER A 2 6.16 16.53 -22.05
C SER A 2 6.18 15.32 -21.10
N GLU A 3 7.38 14.92 -20.70
CA GLU A 3 7.71 13.85 -19.74
C GLU A 3 7.51 14.27 -18.26
N ASP A 4 6.65 15.25 -17.98
CA ASP A 4 6.50 15.85 -16.63
C ASP A 4 5.40 15.24 -15.77
N GLN A 5 4.82 14.08 -16.13
CA GLN A 5 3.57 13.62 -15.51
C GLN A 5 3.68 12.66 -14.31
N ASN A 6 4.86 12.39 -13.73
CA ASN A 6 4.91 11.44 -12.60
C ASN A 6 5.96 11.73 -11.51
N ASN A 7 6.24 13.02 -11.23
CA ASN A 7 6.92 13.37 -9.98
C ASN A 7 5.91 13.32 -8.82
N GLU A 8 5.63 12.10 -8.35
CA GLU A 8 4.92 11.84 -7.11
C GLU A 8 5.74 12.40 -5.94
N ARG A 9 5.30 13.54 -5.38
CA ARG A 9 6.05 14.27 -4.36
C ARG A 9 5.89 13.62 -3.00
N VAL A 10 6.95 12.95 -2.53
CA VAL A 10 7.15 12.73 -1.10
C VAL A 10 7.26 14.11 -0.44
N LEU A 11 6.61 14.29 0.71
CA LEU A 11 6.69 15.55 1.46
C LEU A 11 8.15 15.88 1.78
N SER A 12 8.60 17.07 1.41
CA SER A 12 9.97 17.48 1.72
C SER A 12 10.16 17.67 3.23
N ALA A 13 11.37 17.38 3.73
CA ALA A 13 11.68 17.59 5.15
C ALA A 13 11.50 19.07 5.57
N GLU A 14 11.74 20.00 4.65
CA GLU A 14 11.54 21.44 4.85
C GLU A 14 10.04 21.78 4.99
N PHE A 15 9.19 21.23 4.14
CA PHE A 15 7.75 21.40 4.25
C PHE A 15 7.22 20.86 5.58
N VAL A 16 7.64 19.64 5.95
CA VAL A 16 7.21 19.03 7.22
C VAL A 16 7.70 19.84 8.43
N SER A 17 8.92 20.38 8.39
CA SER A 17 9.44 21.28 9.42
C SER A 17 8.61 22.57 9.52
N THR A 18 8.23 23.14 8.38
CA THR A 18 7.33 24.30 8.32
C THR A 18 5.98 24.01 8.95
N LEU A 19 5.40 22.83 8.73
CA LEU A 19 4.15 22.42 9.38
C LEU A 19 4.30 22.29 10.91
N VAL A 20 5.42 21.73 11.37
CA VAL A 20 5.73 21.59 12.81
C VAL A 20 5.74 22.95 13.49
N GLU A 21 6.42 23.93 12.88
CA GLU A 21 6.51 25.30 13.39
C GLU A 21 5.15 26.03 13.32
N THR A 22 4.51 26.02 12.15
CA THR A 22 3.26 26.73 11.87
C THR A 22 2.14 26.27 12.81
N TYR A 23 1.98 24.96 12.97
CA TYR A 23 0.89 24.39 13.78
C TYR A 23 1.28 24.14 15.24
N LYS A 24 2.50 24.52 15.63
CA LYS A 24 3.04 24.40 16.98
C LYS A 24 2.94 22.97 17.52
N ILE A 25 3.44 22.01 16.75
CA ILE A 25 3.44 20.60 17.16
C ILE A 25 4.38 20.43 18.35
N PRO A 26 3.92 19.87 19.49
CA PRO A 26 4.77 19.65 20.67
C PRO A 26 5.98 18.78 20.33
N THR A 27 7.16 19.13 20.87
CA THR A 27 8.44 18.46 20.57
C THR A 27 8.38 16.95 20.81
N ASP A 28 7.69 16.51 21.87
CA ASP A 28 7.48 15.09 22.21
C ASP A 28 6.61 14.33 21.19
N ARG A 29 5.91 15.05 20.31
CA ARG A 29 5.00 14.49 19.30
C ARG A 29 5.52 14.64 17.87
N VAL A 30 6.59 15.39 17.64
CA VAL A 30 7.12 15.68 16.30
C VAL A 30 7.44 14.40 15.53
N ALA A 31 8.19 13.46 16.13
CA ALA A 31 8.54 12.21 15.45
C ALA A 31 7.30 11.42 14.99
N ARG A 32 6.28 11.31 15.87
CA ARG A 32 5.03 10.62 15.53
C ARG A 32 4.20 11.36 14.49
N PHE A 33 4.18 12.70 14.55
CA PHE A 33 3.54 13.54 13.55
C PHE A 33 4.16 13.30 12.17
N GLN A 34 5.49 13.36 12.07
CA GLN A 34 6.25 13.13 10.84
C GLN A 34 5.96 11.74 10.26
N SER A 35 6.16 10.68 11.05
CA SER A 35 5.96 9.30 10.56
C SER A 35 4.52 9.05 10.12
N ASN A 36 3.52 9.55 10.85
CA ASN A 36 2.12 9.37 10.45
C ASN A 36 1.77 10.18 9.19
N LEU A 37 2.25 11.42 9.10
CA LEU A 37 2.00 12.28 7.95
C LEU A 37 2.59 11.67 6.68
N GLU A 38 3.85 11.25 6.74
CA GLU A 38 4.55 10.56 5.65
C GLU A 38 3.81 9.28 5.24
N LEU A 39 3.47 8.41 6.19
CA LEU A 39 2.76 7.16 5.93
C LEU A 39 1.42 7.38 5.22
N TYR A 40 0.61 8.33 5.70
CA TYR A 40 -0.72 8.55 5.16
C TYR A 40 -0.70 9.30 3.83
N CYS A 41 0.26 10.20 3.61
CA CYS A 41 0.48 10.83 2.31
C CYS A 41 1.00 9.83 1.28
N ALA A 42 2.00 9.01 1.62
CA ALA A 42 2.52 7.96 0.73
C ALA A 42 1.41 6.98 0.29
N ARG A 43 0.59 6.51 1.24
CA ARG A 43 -0.56 5.64 0.93
C ARG A 43 -1.59 6.32 0.03
N PHE A 44 -1.81 7.62 0.19
CA PHE A 44 -2.76 8.35 -0.65
C PHE A 44 -2.25 8.49 -2.09
N ILE A 45 -0.97 8.84 -2.24
CA ILE A 45 -0.29 8.91 -3.54
C ILE A 45 -0.35 7.55 -4.24
N GLU A 46 0.06 6.48 -3.56
CA GLU A 46 0.04 5.11 -4.07
C GLU A 46 -1.37 4.72 -4.54
N ARG A 47 -2.40 4.96 -3.72
CA ARG A 47 -3.79 4.63 -4.08
C ARG A 47 -4.29 5.46 -5.26
N ARG A 48 -3.90 6.73 -5.36
CA ARG A 48 -4.24 7.57 -6.52
C ARG A 48 -3.59 7.04 -7.80
N ALA A 49 -2.32 6.67 -7.75
CA ALA A 49 -1.59 6.08 -8.87
C ALA A 49 -2.21 4.74 -9.30
N ILE A 50 -2.57 3.91 -8.34
CA ILE A 50 -3.28 2.65 -8.61
C ILE A 50 -4.66 2.94 -9.22
N ALA A 51 -5.43 3.90 -8.68
CA ALA A 51 -6.77 4.22 -9.17
C ALA A 51 -6.78 4.73 -10.62
N THR A 52 -5.75 5.48 -11.05
CA THR A 52 -5.61 5.92 -12.44
C THR A 52 -5.19 4.77 -13.37
N GLN A 53 -4.47 3.78 -12.85
CA GLN A 53 -4.03 2.59 -13.60
C GLN A 53 -5.01 1.40 -13.52
N GLN A 54 -6.02 1.46 -12.66
CA GLN A 54 -6.99 0.38 -12.49
C GLN A 54 -7.83 0.20 -13.75
N GLY A 55 -7.42 -0.78 -14.56
CA GLY A 55 -8.22 -1.28 -15.68
C GLY A 55 -9.58 -1.81 -15.20
N PRO A 56 -10.54 -2.00 -16.11
CA PRO A 56 -11.89 -2.44 -15.76
C PRO A 56 -11.86 -3.71 -14.91
N LEU A 57 -12.74 -3.78 -13.91
CA LEU A 57 -12.81 -4.90 -12.96
C LEU A 57 -12.97 -6.26 -13.66
N THR A 58 -13.60 -6.28 -14.83
CA THR A 58 -13.66 -7.47 -15.69
C THR A 58 -12.26 -7.96 -16.07
N LYS A 59 -11.33 -7.06 -16.45
CA LYS A 59 -9.93 -7.40 -16.71
C LYS A 59 -9.23 -7.86 -15.43
N GLN A 60 -9.45 -7.21 -14.29
CA GLN A 60 -8.86 -7.62 -13.01
C GLN A 60 -9.32 -9.03 -12.59
N ARG A 61 -10.62 -9.36 -12.75
CA ARG A 61 -11.16 -10.71 -12.52
C ARG A 61 -10.53 -11.74 -13.46
N ILE A 62 -10.42 -11.41 -14.75
CA ILE A 62 -9.77 -12.29 -15.73
C ILE A 62 -8.29 -12.52 -15.34
N THR A 63 -7.58 -11.48 -14.92
CA THR A 63 -6.19 -11.59 -14.47
C THR A 63 -6.07 -12.46 -13.22
N LEU A 64 -6.90 -12.25 -12.20
CA LEU A 64 -6.89 -13.10 -10.99
C LEU A 64 -7.24 -14.56 -11.30
N ALA A 65 -8.18 -14.81 -12.22
CA ALA A 65 -8.50 -16.16 -12.68
C ALA A 65 -7.31 -16.81 -13.40
N LYS A 66 -6.57 -16.04 -14.21
CA LYS A 66 -5.31 -16.49 -14.84
C LYS A 66 -4.22 -16.78 -13.81
N VAL A 67 -4.06 -15.94 -12.79
CA VAL A 67 -3.09 -16.16 -11.70
C VAL A 67 -3.39 -17.46 -10.99
N SER A 68 -4.64 -17.67 -10.55
CA SER A 68 -5.06 -18.92 -9.92
C SER A 68 -4.81 -20.14 -10.84
N THR A 69 -5.22 -20.05 -12.11
CA THR A 69 -5.02 -21.14 -13.09
C THR A 69 -3.55 -21.45 -13.32
N ASN A 70 -2.70 -20.44 -13.47
CA ASN A 70 -1.27 -20.63 -13.73
C ASN A 70 -0.55 -21.14 -12.49
N ALA A 71 -0.90 -20.66 -11.30
CA ALA A 71 -0.38 -21.17 -10.05
C ALA A 71 -0.75 -22.65 -9.83
N ALA A 72 -1.99 -23.04 -10.16
CA ALA A 72 -2.41 -24.44 -10.12
C ALA A 72 -1.63 -25.31 -11.11
N LYS A 73 -1.49 -24.86 -12.37
CA LYS A 73 -0.67 -25.58 -13.37
C LYS A 73 0.78 -25.72 -12.93
N PHE A 74 1.36 -24.69 -12.32
CA PHE A 74 2.74 -24.75 -11.86
C PHE A 74 2.90 -25.69 -10.67
N ARG A 75 1.96 -25.67 -9.71
CA ARG A 75 1.92 -26.64 -8.62
C ARG A 75 1.81 -28.07 -9.15
N ASP A 76 0.88 -28.31 -10.06
CA ASP A 76 0.67 -29.63 -10.65
C ASP A 76 1.92 -30.09 -11.43
N PHE A 77 2.63 -29.18 -12.11
CA PHE A 77 3.91 -29.49 -12.75
C PHE A 77 5.00 -29.88 -11.75
N ILE A 78 5.13 -29.15 -10.64
CA ILE A 78 6.07 -29.51 -9.55
C ILE A 78 5.79 -30.92 -9.01
N ASP A 79 4.51 -31.29 -8.94
CA ASP A 79 4.06 -32.63 -8.53
C ASP A 79 4.38 -33.73 -9.56
N THR A 80 4.75 -33.36 -10.79
CA THR A 80 5.25 -34.31 -11.82
C THR A 80 6.76 -34.40 -11.91
N LEU A 81 7.51 -33.54 -11.18
CA LEU A 81 8.96 -33.58 -11.21
C LEU A 81 9.50 -34.89 -10.63
N PRO A 82 10.50 -35.53 -11.26
CA PRO A 82 11.22 -36.65 -10.66
C PRO A 82 11.90 -36.24 -9.35
N ASP A 83 12.03 -37.18 -8.41
CA ASP A 83 12.55 -36.89 -7.07
C ASP A 83 13.97 -36.28 -7.11
N HIS A 84 14.85 -36.77 -7.98
CA HIS A 84 16.19 -36.19 -8.14
C HIS A 84 16.18 -34.72 -8.61
N VAL A 85 15.17 -34.29 -9.37
CA VAL A 85 15.03 -32.88 -9.77
C VAL A 85 14.49 -32.03 -8.63
N ARG A 86 13.57 -32.59 -7.83
CA ARG A 86 13.05 -31.95 -6.61
C ARG A 86 14.15 -31.71 -5.59
N ASP A 87 15.05 -32.68 -5.44
CA ASP A 87 16.20 -32.60 -4.54
C ASP A 87 17.14 -31.46 -4.98
N VAL A 88 17.43 -31.34 -6.27
CA VAL A 88 18.23 -30.22 -6.83
C VAL A 88 17.58 -28.87 -6.54
N ILE A 89 16.27 -28.74 -6.79
CA ILE A 89 15.52 -27.50 -6.48
C ILE A 89 15.58 -27.20 -4.98
N GLY A 90 15.39 -28.21 -4.14
CA GLY A 90 15.45 -28.10 -2.68
C GLY A 90 16.82 -27.69 -2.13
N THR A 91 17.89 -27.87 -2.91
CA THR A 91 19.23 -27.39 -2.57
C THR A 91 19.56 -26.00 -3.12
N ALA A 92 18.68 -25.40 -3.93
CA ALA A 92 18.90 -24.07 -4.48
C ALA A 92 18.89 -23.02 -3.36
N THR A 93 19.98 -22.27 -3.27
CA THR A 93 20.15 -21.13 -2.38
C THR A 93 20.11 -19.86 -3.21
N GLY A 94 19.45 -18.83 -2.69
CA GLY A 94 19.49 -17.48 -3.24
C GLY A 94 19.95 -16.51 -2.18
N ASP A 95 20.79 -15.55 -2.56
CA ASP A 95 21.12 -14.41 -1.70
C ASP A 95 20.16 -13.27 -2.05
N PHE A 96 19.52 -12.68 -1.05
CA PHE A 96 18.54 -11.60 -1.25
C PHE A 96 19.19 -10.26 -0.90
N ASN A 97 19.67 -9.56 -1.92
CA ASN A 97 20.28 -8.24 -1.82
C ASN A 97 19.40 -7.14 -2.47
N GLY A 98 18.08 -7.32 -2.44
CA GLY A 98 17.08 -6.27 -2.68
C GLY A 98 16.90 -5.80 -4.13
N GLU A 99 17.91 -5.94 -5.00
CA GLU A 99 17.89 -5.41 -6.37
C GLU A 99 18.14 -6.45 -7.48
N GLN A 100 18.66 -7.64 -7.16
CA GLN A 100 18.89 -8.73 -8.10
C GLN A 100 18.49 -10.10 -7.52
N PHE A 101 18.06 -11.00 -8.41
CA PHE A 101 17.78 -12.39 -8.10
C PHE A 101 18.78 -13.27 -8.83
N ASP A 102 19.82 -13.72 -8.14
CA ASP A 102 20.74 -14.73 -8.65
C ASP A 102 20.39 -16.08 -8.01
N ILE A 103 19.94 -17.02 -8.84
CA ILE A 103 19.69 -18.40 -8.42
C ILE A 103 20.94 -19.21 -8.74
N GLU A 104 21.71 -19.54 -7.72
CA GLU A 104 22.76 -20.53 -7.84
C GLU A 104 22.17 -21.92 -7.59
N CYS A 105 21.88 -22.63 -8.68
CA CYS A 105 21.65 -24.07 -8.60
C CYS A 105 23.01 -24.72 -8.37
N GLY A 106 23.26 -25.19 -7.15
CA GLY A 106 24.46 -25.98 -6.83
C GLY A 106 24.59 -27.10 -7.85
N ALA A 107 25.66 -27.05 -8.64
CA ALA A 107 25.89 -27.97 -9.72
C ALA A 107 26.00 -29.41 -9.18
N PHE A 108 25.06 -30.28 -9.58
CA PHE A 108 25.36 -31.70 -9.74
C PHE A 108 26.21 -31.86 -11.01
N GLU A 109 27.38 -31.23 -11.05
CA GLU A 109 28.43 -31.62 -11.98
C GLU A 109 29.05 -32.90 -11.42
N THR A 110 28.59 -34.02 -11.97
CA THR A 110 29.37 -35.22 -12.28
C THR A 110 30.39 -35.70 -11.23
N ASP A 111 30.12 -36.89 -10.68
CA ASP A 111 31.14 -37.87 -10.24
C ASP A 111 31.93 -37.63 -8.94
N SER A 112 31.49 -36.75 -8.03
CA SER A 112 32.01 -36.74 -6.66
C SER A 112 30.93 -36.95 -5.61
N MET A 113 30.78 -38.21 -5.18
CA MET A 113 30.35 -38.48 -3.81
C MET A 113 31.31 -37.76 -2.88
N GLN A 114 30.86 -36.75 -2.10
CA GLN A 114 31.31 -36.43 -0.72
C GLN A 114 31.01 -35.01 -0.20
N THR A 115 30.16 -34.19 -0.81
CA THR A 115 29.65 -32.99 -0.12
C THR A 115 28.29 -33.26 0.51
N PRO A 116 28.17 -33.20 1.86
CA PRO A 116 26.86 -33.30 2.51
C PRO A 116 25.97 -32.15 2.03
N PRO A 117 24.67 -32.39 1.83
CA PRO A 117 23.75 -31.34 1.39
C PRO A 117 23.79 -30.15 2.37
N PRO A 118 23.65 -28.90 1.88
CA PRO A 118 23.58 -27.75 2.75
C PRO A 118 22.47 -27.93 3.78
N VAL A 119 22.74 -27.53 5.02
CA VAL A 119 21.80 -27.65 6.15
C VAL A 119 20.49 -26.94 5.77
N ALA A 120 19.37 -27.68 5.85
CA ALA A 120 18.05 -27.34 5.32
C ALA A 120 17.50 -25.97 5.74
N ASP A 121 18.03 -25.37 6.81
CA ASP A 121 17.57 -24.09 7.37
C ASP A 121 17.87 -22.85 6.51
N LYS A 122 18.58 -23.01 5.38
CA LYS A 122 18.90 -21.92 4.42
C LYS A 122 18.34 -22.13 3.00
N ALA A 123 17.56 -23.18 2.76
CA ALA A 123 17.01 -23.45 1.44
C ALA A 123 15.87 -22.47 1.11
N PHE A 124 16.15 -21.54 0.19
CA PHE A 124 15.21 -20.51 -0.27
C PHE A 124 14.07 -21.09 -1.13
N LEU A 125 14.36 -22.15 -1.90
CA LEU A 125 13.44 -22.80 -2.84
C LEU A 125 13.19 -24.27 -2.44
N ASN A 126 12.58 -24.52 -1.29
CA ASN A 126 12.10 -25.87 -0.97
C ASN A 126 10.80 -26.16 -1.76
N VAL A 127 10.72 -27.32 -2.41
CA VAL A 127 9.55 -27.78 -3.18
C VAL A 127 8.25 -27.73 -2.36
N GLU A 128 8.29 -28.13 -1.08
CA GLU A 128 7.13 -28.07 -0.18
C GLU A 128 6.75 -26.62 0.17
N ILE A 129 7.74 -25.72 0.33
CA ILE A 129 7.50 -24.29 0.57
C ILE A 129 6.88 -23.65 -0.68
N LEU A 130 7.41 -23.95 -1.87
CA LEU A 130 6.89 -23.47 -3.15
C LEU A 130 5.45 -23.94 -3.37
N ARG A 131 5.15 -25.20 -3.03
CA ARG A 131 3.80 -25.77 -3.07
C ARG A 131 2.83 -25.07 -2.12
N ALA A 132 3.27 -24.78 -0.90
CA ALA A 132 2.49 -24.03 0.08
C ALA A 132 2.22 -22.60 -0.39
N GLN A 133 3.24 -21.90 -0.90
CA GLN A 133 3.11 -20.54 -1.44
C GLN A 133 2.17 -20.47 -2.65
N LEU A 134 2.27 -21.42 -3.59
CA LEU A 134 1.36 -21.51 -4.73
C LEU A 134 -0.08 -21.79 -4.28
N THR A 135 -0.27 -22.62 -3.25
CA THR A 135 -1.59 -22.89 -2.66
C THR A 135 -2.20 -21.63 -2.03
N LEU A 136 -1.39 -20.86 -1.28
CA LEU A 136 -1.82 -19.57 -0.72
C LEU A 136 -2.18 -18.58 -1.83
N LEU A 137 -1.42 -18.54 -2.92
CA LEU A 137 -1.69 -17.66 -4.06
C LEU A 137 -3.01 -18.03 -4.78
N ILE A 138 -3.28 -19.32 -4.96
CA ILE A 138 -4.56 -19.82 -5.49
C ILE A 138 -5.72 -19.37 -4.59
N GLN A 139 -5.62 -19.67 -3.30
CA GLN A 139 -6.67 -19.35 -2.32
C GLN A 139 -6.91 -17.84 -2.22
N GLY A 140 -5.84 -17.04 -2.19
CA GLY A 140 -5.91 -15.58 -2.17
C GLY A 140 -6.57 -15.01 -3.42
N ALA A 141 -6.19 -15.49 -4.61
CA ALA A 141 -6.78 -15.06 -5.87
C ALA A 141 -8.28 -15.42 -5.98
N GLU A 142 -8.66 -16.62 -5.52
CA GLU A 142 -10.08 -17.02 -5.46
C GLU A 142 -10.89 -16.23 -4.42
N TYR A 143 -10.30 -15.96 -3.26
CA TYR A 143 -10.92 -15.16 -2.21
C TYR A 143 -11.15 -13.72 -2.67
N ALA A 144 -10.15 -13.09 -3.28
CA ALA A 144 -10.26 -11.73 -3.85
C ALA A 144 -11.37 -11.64 -4.91
N GLN A 145 -11.52 -12.67 -5.75
CA GLN A 145 -12.63 -12.77 -6.71
C GLN A 145 -14.00 -12.85 -6.03
N LYS A 146 -14.10 -13.57 -4.90
CA LYS A 146 -15.36 -13.81 -4.19
C LYS A 146 -15.81 -12.62 -3.32
N ILE A 147 -14.89 -11.94 -2.65
CA ILE A 147 -15.22 -10.99 -1.57
C ILE A 147 -14.97 -9.52 -1.92
N GLU A 148 -13.85 -9.19 -2.56
CA GLU A 148 -13.48 -7.79 -2.83
C GLU A 148 -13.93 -7.30 -4.20
N LEU A 149 -14.07 -8.21 -5.18
CA LEU A 149 -14.59 -7.87 -6.51
C LEU A 149 -16.10 -8.04 -6.63
N LYS A 150 -16.88 -8.00 -5.53
CA LYS A 150 -18.34 -7.82 -5.65
C LYS A 150 -18.60 -6.58 -6.49
N LYS A 151 -19.44 -6.69 -7.53
CA LYS A 151 -19.75 -5.64 -8.52
C LYS A 151 -19.68 -4.26 -7.85
N PRO A 152 -18.61 -3.48 -8.08
CA PRO A 152 -18.63 -2.06 -7.78
C PRO A 152 -19.71 -1.50 -8.70
N THR A 153 -20.81 -1.04 -8.11
CA THR A 153 -21.85 -0.31 -8.83
C THR A 153 -21.32 1.01 -9.41
N LYS A 154 -20.11 1.41 -9.01
CA LYS A 154 -19.35 2.57 -9.47
C LYS A 154 -17.87 2.16 -9.54
N GLY A 155 -17.12 2.66 -10.52
CA GLY A 155 -15.69 2.35 -10.74
C GLY A 155 -14.77 2.72 -9.56
N PRO A 156 -13.45 2.76 -9.73
CA PRO A 156 -12.52 3.18 -8.68
C PRO A 156 -13.06 4.45 -8.01
N ASN A 157 -13.42 4.34 -6.72
CA ASN A 157 -14.08 5.42 -6.02
C ASN A 157 -12.99 6.34 -5.47
N ILE A 158 -12.39 7.13 -6.36
CA ILE A 158 -11.39 8.16 -6.05
C ILE A 158 -11.88 9.04 -4.88
N ASP A 159 -13.19 9.25 -4.77
CA ASP A 159 -13.78 10.00 -3.67
C ASP A 159 -13.73 9.25 -2.33
N LYS A 160 -13.77 7.91 -2.32
CA LYS A 160 -13.60 7.11 -1.09
C LYS A 160 -12.17 7.15 -0.57
N ASP A 161 -11.17 6.94 -1.44
CA ASP A 161 -9.77 6.99 -1.02
C ASP A 161 -9.39 8.39 -0.51
N PHE A 162 -9.94 9.43 -1.14
CA PHE A 162 -9.81 10.79 -0.65
C PHE A 162 -10.51 11.02 0.69
N GLU A 163 -11.72 10.49 0.88
CA GLU A 163 -12.41 10.54 2.18
C GLU A 163 -11.64 9.79 3.29
N ASP A 164 -11.05 8.64 2.98
CA ASP A 164 -10.20 7.88 3.90
C ASP A 164 -8.91 8.66 4.25
N TRP A 165 -8.31 9.35 3.27
CA TRP A 165 -7.16 10.22 3.51
C TRP A 165 -7.51 11.38 4.46
N ILE A 166 -8.66 12.03 4.28
CA ILE A 166 -9.13 13.08 5.21
C ILE A 166 -9.36 12.53 6.62
N ALA A 167 -9.88 11.30 6.76
CA ALA A 167 -10.01 10.66 8.06
C ALA A 167 -8.66 10.40 8.74
N ASN A 168 -7.63 10.07 7.97
CA ASN A 168 -6.24 9.94 8.45
C ASN A 168 -5.65 11.31 8.83
N MET A 169 -5.84 12.36 8.01
CA MET A 169 -5.39 13.71 8.33
C MET A 169 -6.02 14.25 9.61
N ARG A 170 -7.30 13.96 9.82
CA ARG A 170 -7.96 14.21 11.10
C ARG A 170 -7.27 13.53 12.27
N LEU A 171 -6.87 12.26 12.12
CA LEU A 171 -6.16 11.53 13.17
C LEU A 171 -4.82 12.21 13.48
N VAL A 172 -4.02 12.49 12.43
CA VAL A 172 -2.74 13.21 12.55
C VAL A 172 -2.93 14.53 13.29
N TRP A 173 -3.92 15.33 12.89
CA TRP A 173 -4.24 16.60 13.53
C TRP A 173 -4.53 16.42 15.02
N ARG A 174 -5.51 15.57 15.35
CA ARG A 174 -5.97 15.41 16.75
C ARG A 174 -4.88 14.83 17.65
N THR A 175 -4.13 13.83 17.20
CA THR A 175 -3.11 13.18 18.03
C THR A 175 -1.88 14.06 18.21
N SER A 176 -1.54 14.88 17.21
CA SER A 176 -0.33 15.70 17.25
C SER A 176 -0.60 17.01 17.97
N THR A 177 -1.70 17.69 17.64
CA THR A 177 -2.02 19.01 18.22
C THR A 177 -2.84 18.94 19.51
N GLY A 178 -3.58 17.85 19.74
CA GLY A 178 -4.60 17.79 20.80
C GLY A 178 -5.83 18.68 20.55
N LYS A 179 -5.91 19.37 19.40
CA LYS A 179 -6.98 20.33 19.08
C LYS A 179 -8.15 19.65 18.36
N ALA A 180 -9.30 20.31 18.38
CA ALA A 180 -10.47 19.87 17.62
C ALA A 180 -10.20 19.92 16.11
N PHE A 181 -10.76 18.95 15.37
CA PHE A 181 -10.74 18.95 13.91
C PHE A 181 -11.96 19.72 13.39
N THR A 182 -11.78 21.02 13.17
CA THR A 182 -12.85 21.94 12.74
C THR A 182 -12.73 22.27 11.26
N ARG A 183 -13.81 22.84 10.73
CA ARG A 183 -13.88 23.31 9.35
C ARG A 183 -14.63 24.62 9.35
N ASP A 184 -13.88 25.70 9.58
CA ASP A 184 -14.38 27.05 9.40
C ASP A 184 -13.96 27.49 8.00
N ASP A 185 -14.95 27.87 7.19
CA ASP A 185 -14.78 28.42 5.84
C ASP A 185 -15.27 29.87 5.81
N TYR A 186 -14.50 30.77 5.20
CA TYR A 186 -14.91 32.14 4.90
C TYR A 186 -14.68 32.38 3.40
N GLU A 187 -15.75 32.73 2.67
CA GLU A 187 -15.71 32.95 1.22
C GLU A 187 -15.13 31.77 0.39
N GLY A 188 -15.22 30.55 0.91
CA GLY A 188 -14.72 29.33 0.23
C GLY A 188 -13.26 28.98 0.53
N ALA A 189 -12.57 29.77 1.34
CA ALA A 189 -11.21 29.50 1.81
C ALA A 189 -11.21 28.90 3.23
N ALA A 190 -10.21 28.08 3.52
CA ALA A 190 -9.92 27.54 4.83
C ALA A 190 -9.58 28.65 5.83
N ASN A 191 -10.31 28.72 6.94
CA ASN A 191 -10.12 29.73 7.98
C ASN A 191 -9.77 29.09 9.34
N SER A 192 -10.17 27.83 9.58
CA SER A 192 -9.69 27.10 10.75
C SER A 192 -8.30 26.51 10.50
N LEU A 193 -7.42 26.53 11.51
CA LEU A 193 -6.08 25.93 11.42
C LEU A 193 -6.08 24.46 10.94
N ALA A 194 -7.10 23.68 11.32
CA ALA A 194 -7.24 22.29 10.86
C ALA A 194 -7.55 22.19 9.36
N ALA A 195 -8.30 23.15 8.83
CA ALA A 195 -8.61 23.25 7.41
C ALA A 195 -7.40 23.72 6.61
N GLU A 196 -6.72 24.76 7.08
CA GLU A 196 -5.47 25.24 6.48
C GLU A 196 -4.45 24.11 6.40
N PHE A 197 -4.30 23.34 7.48
CA PHE A 197 -3.41 22.17 7.52
C PHE A 197 -3.78 21.15 6.43
N CYS A 198 -5.05 20.76 6.33
CA CYS A 198 -5.48 19.79 5.33
C CYS A 198 -5.27 20.30 3.90
N VAL A 199 -5.53 21.59 3.67
CA VAL A 199 -5.36 22.21 2.36
C VAL A 199 -3.88 22.30 1.98
N GLN A 200 -3.01 22.77 2.88
CA GLN A 200 -1.57 22.85 2.65
C GLN A 200 -0.97 21.47 2.34
N VAL A 201 -1.31 20.44 3.14
CA VAL A 201 -0.81 19.08 2.89
C VAL A 201 -1.37 18.53 1.58
N CYS A 202 -2.64 18.81 1.24
CA CYS A 202 -3.23 18.40 -0.03
C CYS A 202 -2.55 19.06 -1.22
N ASP A 203 -2.29 20.36 -1.15
CA ASP A 203 -1.65 21.11 -2.24
C ASP A 203 -0.24 20.59 -2.53
N GLU A 204 0.49 20.17 -1.49
CA GLU A 204 1.82 19.59 -1.65
C GLU A 204 1.81 18.23 -2.37
N VAL A 205 0.88 17.34 -2.02
CA VAL A 205 0.83 15.95 -2.56
C VAL A 205 -0.10 15.79 -3.77
N ALA A 206 -0.97 16.76 -4.00
CA ALA A 206 -2.14 16.66 -4.87
C ALA A 206 -2.67 18.05 -5.30
N PRO A 207 -1.83 18.90 -5.95
CA PRO A 207 -2.19 20.28 -6.30
C PRO A 207 -3.36 20.39 -7.29
N ASP A 208 -3.72 19.29 -7.96
CA ASP A 208 -4.86 19.21 -8.87
C ASP A 208 -6.22 19.15 -8.13
N ILE A 209 -6.21 18.87 -6.82
CA ILE A 209 -7.42 18.80 -6.01
C ILE A 209 -7.78 20.20 -5.51
N ALA A 210 -8.91 20.73 -6.00
CA ALA A 210 -9.43 22.01 -5.54
C ALA A 210 -9.67 22.02 -4.02
N GLU A 211 -9.30 23.11 -3.36
CA GLU A 211 -9.50 23.35 -1.92
C GLU A 211 -10.93 23.06 -1.46
N GLN A 212 -11.94 23.48 -2.23
CA GLN A 212 -13.35 23.22 -1.92
C GLN A 212 -13.65 21.72 -1.77
N LYS A 213 -12.95 20.83 -2.50
CA LYS A 213 -13.09 19.38 -2.39
C LYS A 213 -12.55 18.90 -1.03
N VAL A 214 -11.40 19.42 -0.57
CA VAL A 214 -10.83 19.17 0.76
C VAL A 214 -11.84 19.57 1.84
N LEU A 215 -12.34 20.81 1.79
CA LEU A 215 -13.29 21.35 2.76
C LEU A 215 -14.60 20.55 2.81
N ASN A 216 -15.10 20.11 1.66
CA ASN A 216 -16.30 19.27 1.57
C ASN A 216 -16.08 17.89 2.20
N ALA A 217 -14.92 17.27 1.97
CA ALA A 217 -14.58 15.99 2.56
C ALA A 217 -14.37 16.12 4.09
N MET A 218 -13.75 17.21 4.56
CA MET A 218 -13.67 17.52 5.99
C MET A 218 -15.07 17.64 6.62
N LYS A 219 -16.01 18.33 5.97
CA LYS A 219 -17.41 18.46 6.44
C LYS A 219 -18.06 17.09 6.60
N LYS A 220 -17.89 16.19 5.63
CA LYS A 220 -18.40 14.82 5.70
C LYS A 220 -17.81 14.08 6.90
N GLN A 221 -16.51 14.18 7.11
CA GLN A 221 -15.84 13.52 8.23
C GLN A 221 -16.30 14.06 9.58
N ILE A 222 -16.41 15.38 9.74
CA ILE A 222 -16.94 16.02 10.96
C ILE A 222 -18.39 15.58 11.23
N THR A 223 -19.18 15.42 10.17
CA THR A 223 -20.57 14.93 10.30
C THR A 223 -20.60 13.46 10.77
N ARG A 224 -19.76 12.59 10.17
CA ARG A 224 -19.62 11.18 10.59
C ARG A 224 -19.19 11.06 12.05
N ASP A 225 -18.22 11.85 12.44
CA ASP A 225 -17.75 11.96 13.82
C ASP A 225 -18.88 12.25 14.79
N ARG A 226 -19.69 13.29 14.53
CA ARG A 226 -20.82 13.69 15.39
C ARG A 226 -21.92 12.63 15.49
N GLN A 227 -22.03 11.79 14.47
CA GLN A 227 -22.99 10.69 14.43
C GLN A 227 -22.45 9.41 15.10
N SER A 228 -21.16 9.35 15.40
CA SER A 228 -20.55 8.21 16.10
C SER A 228 -21.01 8.17 17.57
N PRO A 229 -21.46 7.01 18.09
CA PRO A 229 -21.88 6.86 19.48
C PRO A 229 -20.78 7.25 20.49
N TYR A 230 -19.51 7.18 20.07
CA TYR A 230 -18.34 7.47 20.87
C TYR A 230 -17.94 8.95 20.90
N TRP A 231 -18.68 9.84 20.22
CA TRP A 231 -18.33 11.27 20.13
C TRP A 231 -18.63 12.08 21.39
N LYS A 232 -19.49 11.57 22.28
CA LYS A 232 -19.89 12.26 23.52
C LYS A 232 -19.02 11.94 24.74
N ASN A 233 -17.99 11.11 24.58
CA ASN A 233 -17.03 10.76 25.63
C ASN A 233 -15.65 11.37 25.32
#